data_AF-A0A927LC06-F1
#
_entry.id   AF-A0A927LC06-F1
#
_cell.length_a   1.000
_cell.length_b   1.000
_cell.length_c   1.000
_cell.angle_alpha   90.00
_cell.angle_beta   90.00
_cell.angle_gamma   90.00
#
_symmetry.space_group_name_H-M   'P 1'
#
loop_
_entity.id
_entity.type
_entity.pdbx_description
1 polymer ?
#
loop_
_entity_poly.entity_id
_entity_poly.type
_entity_poly.pdbx_seq_one_letter_code
_entity_poly.pdbx_strand_id
1 'polypeptide(L)'
;MSVGFATPSYQEALPSCPRPAAITRSRLPFDTHPSRSERQQLLSQELYDQWRVEIQYWRKKGQTDRTRERKDVASVLLSVRGLYFDLHSWAIAEPERWAQWVAPCPILPRDLKGFGKRRRELNRRMAERTRTRQPLLPVLTQHAESRYEHLASLLEAARSVQLGEPFEHHGRRYSRTNTREDHRRAKKTDAPVVRIVSHDTEKVTNLTKAEDTAFWEWVAVEILRHSGIRVEELTELTHLSIRQYQRPNGEVIALLVIAPSKSDRERVIPMSAELFHVIAQIVRRQTRNSLKIPLVSRYDIHEKTWSEPMPFLFQRQLGTIRTVLAPQTVLKMLGRSCDEIAESNPAFAGTKFTSHDFRRLFATEIVNGGLPIHIGAALLGHLDLQTTQGYVAVLAEDIVKHYQEFLNHRRAVRPEGEYPDVTPEEWAEFEEHFDKRKVELGNCARPYGTRCQHEHACIRCPMLQVNPKMLPRLAEIEKDLILRRKRAEEEQWLGEIEGIDMTLTFVRSKQADAARLAQRSPVVLGIPTARPQSGHPAPVSEGGGSP
;
A
#
# COMPACT_ATOMS: atom_id res chain seq x y z
N MET A 1 6.85 12.80 43.20
CA MET A 1 7.73 11.76 43.78
C MET A 1 8.41 11.05 42.63
N SER A 2 9.73 11.20 42.54
CA SER A 2 10.58 10.73 41.45
C SER A 2 10.90 9.24 41.56
N VAL A 3 10.82 8.53 40.43
CA VAL A 3 11.52 7.26 40.12
C VAL A 3 11.59 7.24 38.58
N GLY A 4 12.69 7.15 37.84
CA GLY A 4 14.05 6.67 38.09
C GLY A 4 14.41 5.71 36.95
N PHE A 5 14.61 6.22 35.72
CA PHE A 5 15.01 5.41 34.56
C PHE A 5 16.52 5.19 34.59
N ALA A 6 16.95 3.96 34.91
CA ALA A 6 18.33 3.53 34.81
C ALA A 6 18.60 2.98 33.39
N THR A 7 19.49 3.65 32.66
CA THR A 7 20.13 3.15 31.44
C THR A 7 21.34 2.28 31.81
N PRO A 8 21.50 1.06 31.27
CA PRO A 8 22.76 0.34 31.41
C PRO A 8 23.78 0.83 30.36
N SER A 9 24.89 1.36 30.85
CA SER A 9 26.09 1.67 30.08
C SER A 9 26.90 0.40 29.82
N TYR A 10 27.01 -0.04 28.57
CA TYR A 10 28.03 -1.00 28.15
C TYR A 10 29.27 -0.22 27.69
N GLN A 11 30.24 -0.07 28.59
CA GLN A 11 31.63 0.23 28.26
C GLN A 11 32.38 -1.10 28.14
N GLU A 12 32.59 -1.59 26.92
CA GLU A 12 33.60 -2.61 26.67
C GLU A 12 34.92 -1.92 26.30
N ALA A 13 35.94 -2.23 27.10
CA ALA A 13 37.30 -1.77 26.96
C ALA A 13 37.96 -2.37 25.72
N LEU A 14 38.42 -1.52 24.81
CA LEU A 14 39.30 -1.91 23.71
C LEU A 14 40.68 -2.29 24.27
N PRO A 15 41.25 -3.47 23.93
CA PRO A 15 42.63 -3.78 24.25
C PRO A 15 43.57 -2.92 23.38
N SER A 16 44.56 -2.32 24.03
CA SER A 16 45.59 -1.49 23.42
C SER A 16 46.38 -2.25 22.35
N CYS A 17 46.37 -1.76 21.10
CA CYS A 17 47.28 -2.22 20.05
C CYS A 17 48.76 -1.97 20.43
N PRO A 18 49.67 -2.95 20.28
CA PRO A 18 51.09 -2.69 20.35
C PRO A 18 51.55 -1.98 19.06
N ARG A 19 52.39 -0.96 19.20
CA ARG A 19 53.07 -0.29 18.08
C ARG A 19 53.93 -1.32 17.32
N PRO A 20 53.81 -1.46 15.98
CA PRO A 20 54.79 -2.21 15.22
C PRO A 20 56.05 -1.36 14.99
N ALA A 21 57.18 -1.99 15.30
CA ALA A 21 58.53 -1.46 15.15
C ALA A 21 58.86 -1.11 13.69
N ALA A 22 59.71 -0.10 13.52
CA ALA A 22 60.35 0.20 12.25
C ALA A 22 61.22 -1.00 11.83
N ILE A 23 60.84 -1.67 10.75
CA ILE A 23 61.68 -2.66 10.08
C ILE A 23 61.83 -2.28 8.61
N THR A 24 63.10 -1.99 8.33
CA THR A 24 63.84 -1.76 7.09
C THR A 24 63.30 -2.41 5.81
N ARG A 25 63.34 -1.60 4.74
CA ARG A 25 63.20 -2.00 3.33
C ARG A 25 64.08 -3.21 3.00
N SER A 26 63.47 -4.36 2.71
CA SER A 26 64.10 -5.43 1.93
C SER A 26 63.35 -5.59 0.60
N ARG A 27 64.10 -5.45 -0.50
CA ARG A 27 63.64 -5.68 -1.87
C ARG A 27 63.46 -7.18 -2.07
N LEU A 28 62.29 -7.62 -2.52
CA LEU A 28 62.09 -8.92 -3.18
C LEU A 28 61.06 -8.74 -4.33
N PRO A 29 61.08 -9.62 -5.34
CA PRO A 29 61.13 -9.25 -6.75
C PRO A 29 59.75 -8.94 -7.34
N PHE A 30 59.77 -8.07 -8.36
CA PHE A 30 58.64 -7.77 -9.24
C PHE A 30 58.22 -9.05 -9.99
N ASP A 31 57.18 -9.72 -9.50
CA ASP A 31 56.37 -10.63 -10.32
C ASP A 31 55.10 -9.89 -10.75
N THR A 32 55.12 -9.47 -12.01
CA THR A 32 53.99 -9.18 -12.91
C THR A 32 52.66 -8.79 -12.25
N HIS A 33 52.59 -7.56 -11.71
CA HIS A 33 51.30 -6.88 -11.67
C HIS A 33 50.90 -6.53 -13.10
N PRO A 34 49.72 -6.96 -13.60
CA PRO A 34 49.24 -6.49 -14.89
C PRO A 34 49.18 -4.97 -14.84
N SER A 35 49.75 -4.36 -15.87
CA SER A 35 49.84 -2.93 -16.06
C SER A 35 48.47 -2.28 -15.86
N ARG A 36 48.44 -1.02 -15.43
CA ARG A 36 47.20 -0.24 -15.25
C ARG A 36 46.34 -0.20 -16.54
N SER A 37 46.95 -0.43 -17.71
CA SER A 37 46.29 -0.59 -19.01
C SER A 37 45.63 -1.96 -19.23
N GLU A 38 46.13 -3.04 -18.63
CA GLU A 38 45.52 -4.39 -18.74
C GLU A 38 44.27 -4.55 -17.86
N ARG A 39 44.08 -3.69 -16.84
CA ARG A 39 42.88 -3.66 -15.98
C ARG A 39 41.70 -2.89 -16.57
N GLN A 40 41.82 -2.34 -17.78
CA GLN A 40 40.72 -1.73 -18.54
C GLN A 40 40.17 -2.71 -19.59
N GLN A 41 39.66 -3.88 -19.16
CA GLN A 41 38.65 -4.55 -19.97
C GLN A 41 37.33 -3.77 -19.82
N LEU A 42 37.25 -2.65 -20.53
CA LEU A 42 35.97 -2.02 -20.84
C LEU A 42 35.15 -3.06 -21.59
N LEU A 43 33.99 -3.43 -21.06
CA LEU A 43 32.97 -4.19 -21.80
C LEU A 43 32.83 -3.56 -23.19
N SER A 44 33.03 -4.34 -24.25
CA SER A 44 32.88 -3.81 -25.61
C SER A 44 31.46 -3.29 -25.79
N GLN A 45 31.31 -2.20 -26.54
CA GLN A 45 29.99 -1.62 -26.83
C GLN A 45 29.06 -2.65 -27.49
N GLU A 46 29.62 -3.50 -28.37
CA GLU A 46 28.90 -4.60 -29.01
C GLU A 46 28.36 -5.62 -28.00
N LEU A 47 29.18 -6.06 -27.03
CA LEU A 47 28.75 -7.00 -26.00
C LEU A 47 27.69 -6.39 -25.08
N TYR A 48 27.81 -5.10 -24.77
CA TYR A 48 26.78 -4.37 -24.03
C TYR A 48 25.46 -4.32 -24.83
N ASP A 49 25.49 -3.99 -26.11
CA ASP A 49 24.29 -3.89 -26.94
C ASP A 49 23.62 -5.26 -27.14
N GLN A 50 24.40 -6.33 -27.31
CA GLN A 50 23.90 -7.70 -27.31
C GLN A 50 23.21 -8.04 -25.98
N TRP A 51 23.86 -7.74 -24.85
CA TRP A 51 23.24 -7.92 -23.53
C TRP A 51 21.96 -7.11 -23.37
N ARG A 52 21.91 -5.88 -23.91
CA ARG A 52 20.72 -5.01 -23.87
C ARG A 52 19.54 -5.60 -24.62
N VAL A 53 19.77 -6.29 -25.74
CA VAL A 53 18.74 -7.05 -26.46
C VAL A 53 18.29 -8.26 -25.66
N GLU A 54 19.23 -9.01 -25.07
CA GLU A 54 18.93 -10.23 -24.31
C GLU A 54 18.08 -9.96 -23.05
N ILE A 55 18.36 -8.89 -22.31
CA ILE A 55 17.61 -8.57 -21.08
C ILE A 55 16.17 -8.11 -21.33
N GLN A 56 15.81 -7.81 -22.58
CA GLN A 56 14.42 -7.56 -22.97
C GLN A 56 13.53 -8.79 -22.79
N TYR A 57 14.12 -9.98 -22.66
CA TYR A 57 13.38 -11.23 -22.56
C TYR A 57 13.66 -11.96 -21.24
N TRP A 58 12.77 -12.89 -20.89
CA TRP A 58 12.97 -13.78 -19.75
C TRP A 58 13.94 -14.91 -20.09
N ARG A 59 14.74 -15.35 -19.11
CA ARG A 59 15.56 -16.57 -19.26
C ARG A 59 14.89 -17.75 -18.56
N LYS A 60 14.88 -18.91 -19.20
CA LYS A 60 14.36 -20.17 -18.66
C LYS A 60 15.42 -21.26 -18.91
N LYS A 61 15.88 -21.91 -17.84
CA LYS A 61 16.92 -22.97 -17.89
C LYS A 61 18.19 -22.53 -18.64
N GLY A 62 18.63 -21.29 -18.43
CA GLY A 62 19.84 -20.74 -19.06
C GLY A 62 19.66 -20.21 -20.49
N GLN A 63 18.52 -20.43 -21.14
CA GLN A 63 18.22 -19.93 -22.48
C GLN A 63 17.23 -18.76 -22.46
N THR A 64 17.34 -17.87 -23.44
CA THR A 64 16.46 -16.71 -23.57
C THR A 64 15.16 -17.11 -24.26
N ASP A 65 14.04 -16.92 -23.56
CA ASP A 65 12.70 -17.19 -24.05
C ASP A 65 12.14 -15.96 -24.76
N ARG A 66 12.31 -15.93 -26.09
CA ARG A 66 11.87 -14.81 -26.95
C ARG A 66 10.35 -14.64 -27.01
N THR A 67 9.57 -15.59 -26.50
CA THR A 67 8.10 -15.46 -26.39
C THR A 67 7.68 -14.61 -25.19
N ARG A 68 8.58 -14.37 -24.24
CA ARG A 68 8.30 -13.67 -22.98
C ARG A 68 9.13 -12.40 -22.84
N GLU A 69 8.55 -11.29 -23.28
CA GLU A 69 9.14 -9.96 -23.10
C GLU A 69 9.05 -9.50 -21.62
N ARG A 70 10.11 -8.85 -21.14
CA ARG A 70 10.25 -8.30 -19.80
C ARG A 70 9.60 -6.92 -19.74
N LYS A 71 8.57 -6.81 -18.92
CA LYS A 71 7.83 -5.55 -18.71
C LYS A 71 8.61 -4.46 -17.98
N ASP A 72 9.69 -4.81 -17.25
CA ASP A 72 10.55 -3.90 -16.50
C ASP A 72 12.03 -4.23 -16.69
N VAL A 73 12.57 -3.88 -17.86
CA VAL A 73 14.01 -3.98 -18.15
C VAL A 73 14.84 -3.00 -17.31
N ALA A 74 14.25 -1.90 -16.86
CA ALA A 74 14.97 -0.85 -16.16
C ALA A 74 15.41 -1.29 -14.75
N SER A 75 14.65 -2.16 -14.09
CA SER A 75 15.08 -2.77 -12.83
C SER A 75 16.44 -3.46 -12.95
N VAL A 76 16.67 -4.22 -14.03
CA VAL A 76 17.95 -4.90 -14.30
C VAL A 76 19.07 -3.88 -14.47
N LEU A 77 18.84 -2.81 -15.24
CA LEU A 77 19.82 -1.74 -15.42
C LEU A 77 20.18 -1.07 -14.09
N LEU A 78 19.18 -0.80 -13.25
CA LEU A 78 19.39 -0.19 -11.94
C LEU A 78 20.14 -1.11 -10.98
N SER A 79 19.85 -2.42 -10.98
CA SER A 79 20.59 -3.39 -10.17
C SER A 79 22.06 -3.46 -10.58
N VAL A 80 22.35 -3.48 -11.88
CA VAL A 80 23.74 -3.45 -12.36
C VAL A 80 24.39 -2.13 -11.97
N ARG A 81 23.74 -0.98 -12.20
CA ARG A 81 24.31 0.32 -11.80
C ARG A 81 24.55 0.43 -10.29
N GLY A 82 23.65 -0.14 -9.49
CA GLY A 82 23.78 -0.26 -8.03
C GLY A 82 25.00 -1.09 -7.64
N LEU A 83 25.19 -2.28 -8.23
CA LEU A 83 26.38 -3.10 -8.00
C LEU A 83 27.68 -2.32 -8.28
N TYR A 84 27.75 -1.60 -9.40
CA TYR A 84 28.93 -0.77 -9.68
C TYR A 84 29.10 0.32 -8.62
N PHE A 85 28.04 1.00 -8.22
CA PHE A 85 28.09 2.02 -7.16
C PHE A 85 28.54 1.43 -5.81
N ASP A 86 28.07 0.24 -5.44
CA ASP A 86 28.45 -0.47 -4.22
C ASP A 86 29.94 -0.84 -4.27
N LEU A 87 30.43 -1.36 -5.40
CA LEU A 87 31.85 -1.66 -5.60
C LEU A 87 32.73 -0.42 -5.47
N HIS A 88 32.32 0.72 -6.05
CA HIS A 88 33.02 2.00 -5.89
C HIS A 88 33.04 2.45 -4.42
N SER A 89 31.91 2.31 -3.72
CA SER A 89 31.77 2.70 -2.31
C SER A 89 32.61 1.82 -1.39
N TRP A 90 32.56 0.50 -1.56
CA TRP A 90 33.32 -0.46 -0.77
C TRP A 90 34.82 -0.36 -1.01
N ALA A 91 35.26 -0.02 -2.22
CA ALA A 91 36.67 0.19 -2.51
C ALA A 91 37.27 1.41 -1.81
N ILE A 92 36.44 2.37 -1.39
CA ILE A 92 36.90 3.49 -0.54
C ILE A 92 37.06 3.01 0.91
N ALA A 93 36.16 2.14 1.39
CA ALA A 93 36.13 1.66 2.78
C ALA A 93 37.14 0.54 3.07
N GLU A 94 37.27 -0.45 2.18
CA GLU A 94 38.17 -1.61 2.26
C GLU A 94 38.95 -1.78 0.93
N PRO A 95 39.92 -0.88 0.63
CA PRO A 95 40.60 -0.85 -0.67
C PRO A 95 41.34 -2.15 -1.01
N GLU A 96 41.99 -2.77 -0.03
CA GLU A 96 42.72 -4.04 -0.17
C GLU A 96 41.84 -5.18 -0.69
N ARG A 97 40.54 -5.13 -0.42
CA ARG A 97 39.59 -6.17 -0.82
C ARG A 97 38.90 -5.83 -2.13
N TRP A 98 38.42 -4.60 -2.28
CA TRP A 98 37.48 -4.24 -3.35
C TRP A 98 38.10 -3.43 -4.48
N ALA A 99 39.24 -2.74 -4.29
CA ALA A 99 39.80 -1.84 -5.30
C ALA A 99 40.16 -2.55 -6.62
N GLN A 100 40.54 -3.82 -6.56
CA GLN A 100 40.84 -4.63 -7.76
C GLN A 100 39.60 -4.89 -8.65
N TRP A 101 38.39 -4.78 -8.10
CA TRP A 101 37.12 -5.06 -8.79
C TRP A 101 36.44 -3.78 -9.32
N VAL A 102 36.99 -2.61 -9.03
CA VAL A 102 36.40 -1.33 -9.42
C VAL A 102 36.54 -1.11 -10.93
N ALA A 103 35.42 -0.84 -11.59
CA ALA A 103 35.37 -0.49 -13.01
C ALA A 103 34.34 0.62 -13.29
N PRO A 104 34.46 1.37 -14.39
CA PRO A 104 33.41 2.30 -14.83
C PRO A 104 32.09 1.56 -15.12
N CYS A 105 30.97 2.14 -14.69
CA CYS A 105 29.66 1.55 -14.98
C CYS A 105 29.33 1.69 -16.47
N PRO A 106 29.03 0.59 -17.19
CA PRO A 106 28.72 0.63 -18.62
C PRO A 106 27.34 1.22 -18.93
N ILE A 107 26.48 1.40 -17.91
CA ILE A 107 25.11 1.93 -18.07
C ILE A 107 25.14 3.45 -17.91
N LEU A 108 24.85 4.15 -18.99
CA LEU A 108 24.89 5.61 -19.06
C LEU A 108 23.52 6.22 -18.69
N PRO A 109 23.46 7.50 -18.28
CA PRO A 109 22.21 8.17 -17.96
C PRO A 109 21.17 8.13 -19.10
N ARG A 110 21.65 8.16 -20.36
CA ARG A 110 20.79 8.05 -21.56
C ARG A 110 20.05 6.70 -21.64
N ASP A 111 20.63 5.62 -21.11
CA ASP A 111 20.02 4.28 -21.13
C ASP A 111 18.84 4.17 -20.17
N LEU A 112 18.75 5.10 -19.21
CA LEU A 112 17.64 5.25 -18.27
C LEU A 112 16.56 6.21 -18.79
N LYS A 113 16.73 6.81 -19.98
CA LYS A 113 15.72 7.72 -20.55
C LYS A 113 14.37 6.99 -20.71
N GLY A 114 13.29 7.68 -20.33
CA GLY A 114 11.94 7.10 -20.29
C GLY A 114 11.63 6.26 -19.05
N PHE A 115 12.53 6.16 -18.07
CA PHE A 115 12.29 5.42 -16.82
C PHE A 115 11.06 5.94 -16.07
N GLY A 116 10.92 7.26 -15.90
CA GLY A 116 9.76 7.85 -15.23
C GLY A 116 8.44 7.47 -15.92
N LYS A 117 8.40 7.46 -17.26
CA LYS A 117 7.23 7.03 -18.04
C LYS A 117 6.93 5.54 -17.80
N ARG A 118 7.94 4.67 -17.84
CA ARG A 118 7.78 3.22 -17.58
C ARG A 118 7.34 2.93 -16.13
N ARG A 119 7.86 3.69 -15.15
CA ARG A 119 7.44 3.58 -13.75
C ARG A 119 5.97 3.98 -13.57
N ARG A 120 5.55 5.10 -14.17
CA ARG A 120 4.13 5.51 -14.18
C ARG A 120 3.25 4.46 -14.84
N GLU A 121 3.72 3.84 -15.92
CA GLU A 121 3.01 2.77 -16.60
C GLU A 121 2.87 1.50 -15.75
N LEU A 122 3.93 1.11 -15.05
CA LEU A 122 3.87 0.01 -14.08
C LEU A 122 2.85 0.32 -12.98
N ASN A 123 2.87 1.53 -12.40
CA ASN A 123 1.92 1.94 -11.37
C ASN A 123 0.49 1.92 -11.88
N ARG A 124 0.24 2.44 -13.09
CA ARG A 124 -1.07 2.40 -13.75
C ARG A 124 -1.58 0.97 -13.92
N ARG A 125 -0.74 0.07 -14.44
CA ARG A 125 -1.09 -1.35 -14.60
C ARG A 125 -1.36 -2.04 -13.26
N MET A 126 -0.60 -1.70 -12.21
CA MET A 126 -0.84 -2.23 -10.87
C MET A 126 -2.17 -1.72 -10.27
N ALA A 127 -2.48 -0.44 -10.43
CA ALA A 127 -3.76 0.12 -9.99
C ALA A 127 -4.93 -0.50 -10.75
N GLU A 128 -4.80 -0.66 -12.07
CA GLU A 128 -5.81 -1.34 -12.88
C GLU A 128 -5.99 -2.80 -12.45
N ARG A 129 -4.88 -3.51 -12.22
CA ARG A 129 -4.87 -4.88 -11.71
C ARG A 129 -5.65 -5.01 -10.39
N THR A 130 -5.53 -4.03 -9.49
CA THR A 130 -6.30 -3.96 -8.24
C THR A 130 -7.77 -3.73 -8.53
N ARG A 131 -8.13 -2.72 -9.36
CA ARG A 131 -9.53 -2.40 -9.69
C ARG A 131 -10.27 -3.57 -10.33
N THR A 132 -9.63 -4.30 -11.25
CA THR A 132 -10.23 -5.50 -11.87
C THR A 132 -10.43 -6.63 -10.87
N ARG A 133 -9.57 -6.77 -9.86
CA ARG A 133 -9.62 -7.87 -8.87
C ARG A 133 -10.54 -7.57 -7.68
N GLN A 134 -10.74 -6.31 -7.34
CA GLN A 134 -11.57 -5.89 -6.22
C GLN A 134 -12.99 -6.50 -6.27
N PRO A 135 -13.75 -6.41 -7.38
CA PRO A 135 -15.07 -7.05 -7.45
C PRO A 135 -15.03 -8.58 -7.53
N LEU A 136 -13.87 -9.18 -7.84
CA LEU A 136 -13.70 -10.63 -7.94
C LEU A 136 -13.32 -11.28 -6.61
N LEU A 137 -12.82 -10.51 -5.63
CA LEU A 137 -12.40 -11.03 -4.34
C LEU A 137 -13.53 -11.78 -3.59
N PRO A 138 -14.79 -11.27 -3.53
CA PRO A 138 -15.88 -12.00 -2.87
C PRO A 138 -16.14 -13.38 -3.49
N VAL A 139 -16.03 -13.50 -4.82
CA VAL A 139 -16.22 -14.77 -5.53
C VAL A 139 -15.13 -15.77 -5.15
N LEU A 140 -13.87 -15.33 -5.05
CA LEU A 140 -12.76 -16.17 -4.61
C LEU A 140 -12.94 -16.64 -3.15
N THR A 141 -13.33 -15.72 -2.26
CA THR A 141 -13.61 -16.04 -0.85
C THR A 141 -14.73 -17.06 -0.73
N GLN A 142 -15.88 -16.82 -1.37
CA GLN A 142 -17.02 -17.73 -1.35
C GLN A 142 -16.66 -19.11 -1.90
N HIS A 143 -15.93 -19.19 -3.02
CA HIS A 143 -15.49 -20.48 -3.57
C HIS A 143 -14.61 -21.24 -2.59
N ALA A 144 -13.63 -20.57 -1.97
CA ALA A 144 -12.71 -21.21 -1.04
C ALA A 144 -13.44 -21.71 0.22
N GLU A 145 -14.34 -20.90 0.77
CA GLU A 145 -15.17 -21.23 1.92
C GLU A 145 -16.14 -22.38 1.63
N SER A 146 -17.01 -22.25 0.62
CA SER A 146 -17.98 -23.30 0.26
C SER A 146 -17.31 -24.62 -0.11
N ARG A 147 -16.15 -24.58 -0.76
CA ARG A 147 -15.36 -25.79 -1.05
C ARG A 147 -14.84 -26.43 0.22
N TYR A 148 -14.32 -25.64 1.16
CA TYR A 148 -13.85 -26.16 2.45
C TYR A 148 -15.01 -26.76 3.25
N GLU A 149 -16.11 -26.03 3.42
CA GLU A 149 -17.29 -26.49 4.15
C GLU A 149 -17.85 -27.79 3.58
N HIS A 150 -18.03 -27.85 2.25
CA HIS A 150 -18.51 -29.05 1.57
C HIS A 150 -17.59 -30.26 1.79
N LEU A 151 -16.27 -30.08 1.69
CA LEU A 151 -15.32 -31.18 1.88
C LEU A 151 -15.18 -31.58 3.34
N ALA A 152 -15.34 -30.64 4.27
CA ALA A 152 -15.34 -30.89 5.70
C ALA A 152 -16.57 -31.70 6.12
N SER A 153 -17.76 -31.28 5.69
CA SER A 153 -19.02 -32.00 5.95
C SER A 153 -19.04 -33.37 5.30
N LEU A 154 -18.54 -33.49 4.06
CA LEU A 154 -18.43 -34.76 3.35
C LEU A 154 -17.43 -35.70 4.06
N LEU A 155 -16.32 -35.17 4.57
CA LEU A 155 -15.34 -35.95 5.33
C LEU A 155 -15.91 -36.45 6.66
N GLU A 156 -16.70 -35.63 7.35
CA GLU A 156 -17.38 -36.02 8.58
C GLU A 156 -18.41 -37.14 8.32
N ALA A 157 -19.27 -36.97 7.30
CA ALA A 157 -20.22 -38.01 6.88
C ALA A 157 -19.48 -39.31 6.53
N ALA A 158 -18.42 -39.25 5.72
CA ALA A 158 -17.64 -40.42 5.32
C ALA A 158 -16.91 -41.10 6.49
N ARG A 159 -16.59 -40.37 7.57
CA ARG A 159 -15.98 -40.94 8.78
C ARG A 159 -16.97 -41.75 9.62
N SER A 160 -18.25 -41.39 9.58
CA SER A 160 -19.31 -42.08 10.32
C SER A 160 -19.72 -43.43 9.73
N VAL A 161 -19.22 -43.76 8.53
CA VAL A 161 -19.64 -44.90 7.70
C VAL A 161 -18.52 -45.93 7.59
N GLN A 162 -18.85 -47.22 7.53
CA GLN A 162 -17.86 -48.30 7.42
C GLN A 162 -17.24 -48.39 6.02
N LEU A 163 -16.11 -49.10 5.90
CA LEU A 163 -15.47 -49.32 4.60
C LEU A 163 -16.38 -50.13 3.68
N GLY A 164 -16.59 -49.66 2.45
CA GLY A 164 -17.47 -50.29 1.45
C GLY A 164 -18.94 -49.87 1.56
N GLU A 165 -19.35 -49.32 2.69
CA GLU A 165 -20.74 -48.93 2.92
C GLU A 165 -21.11 -47.66 2.11
N PRO A 166 -22.25 -47.65 1.42
CA PRO A 166 -22.75 -46.48 0.71
C PRO A 166 -23.37 -45.47 1.68
N PHE A 167 -23.23 -44.19 1.35
CA PHE A 167 -23.86 -43.10 2.08
C PHE A 167 -24.21 -41.96 1.12
N GLU A 168 -25.14 -41.11 1.55
CA GLU A 168 -25.58 -39.95 0.77
C GLU A 168 -25.10 -38.66 1.43
N HIS A 169 -24.68 -37.70 0.61
CA HIS A 169 -24.31 -36.37 1.07
C HIS A 169 -24.72 -35.32 0.03
N HIS A 170 -25.57 -34.37 0.43
CA HIS A 170 -26.17 -33.35 -0.45
C HIS A 170 -26.74 -33.91 -1.77
N GLY A 171 -27.53 -34.98 -1.69
CA GLY A 171 -28.18 -35.58 -2.88
C GLY A 171 -27.27 -36.42 -3.77
N ARG A 172 -26.00 -36.65 -3.38
CA ARG A 172 -25.04 -37.48 -4.13
C ARG A 172 -24.68 -38.73 -3.35
N ARG A 173 -24.59 -39.86 -4.05
CA ARG A 173 -24.23 -41.16 -3.46
C ARG A 173 -22.73 -41.41 -3.54
N TYR A 174 -22.17 -41.83 -2.41
CA TYR A 174 -20.77 -42.13 -2.23
C TYR A 174 -20.61 -43.49 -1.53
N SER A 175 -19.48 -44.16 -1.74
CA SER A 175 -19.08 -45.30 -0.89
C SER A 175 -17.68 -45.10 -0.36
N ARG A 176 -17.44 -45.50 0.88
CA ARG A 176 -16.10 -45.44 1.47
C ARG A 176 -15.22 -46.51 0.82
N THR A 177 -14.00 -46.14 0.46
CA THR A 177 -13.00 -47.04 -0.12
C THR A 177 -11.62 -46.80 0.49
N ASN A 178 -10.63 -47.60 0.10
CA ASN A 178 -9.25 -47.44 0.49
C ASN A 178 -8.30 -48.11 -0.53
N THR A 179 -7.00 -47.83 -0.43
CA THR A 179 -5.99 -48.67 -1.10
C THR A 179 -5.26 -49.59 -0.13
N ARG A 180 -4.46 -50.51 -0.67
CA ARG A 180 -3.58 -51.39 0.11
C ARG A 180 -2.69 -50.61 1.08
N GLU A 181 -2.17 -49.45 0.65
CA GLU A 181 -1.35 -48.56 1.48
C GLU A 181 -2.16 -47.94 2.62
N ASP A 182 -3.39 -47.52 2.37
CA ASP A 182 -4.27 -46.97 3.41
C ASP A 182 -4.61 -48.05 4.45
N HIS A 183 -4.92 -49.27 4.00
CA HIS A 183 -5.13 -50.43 4.88
C HIS A 183 -3.91 -50.71 5.76
N ARG A 184 -2.70 -50.64 5.19
CA ARG A 184 -1.46 -50.82 5.96
C ARG A 184 -1.24 -49.70 6.97
N ARG A 185 -1.56 -48.45 6.61
CA ARG A 185 -1.39 -47.28 7.50
C ARG A 185 -2.44 -47.22 8.60
N ALA A 186 -3.68 -47.62 8.34
CA ALA A 186 -4.76 -47.65 9.31
C ALA A 186 -4.42 -48.50 10.54
N LYS A 187 -3.57 -49.53 10.40
CA LYS A 187 -3.06 -50.34 11.51
C LYS A 187 -2.04 -49.62 12.41
N LYS A 188 -1.53 -48.47 11.99
CA LYS A 188 -0.43 -47.73 12.63
C LYS A 188 -0.80 -46.29 13.00
N THR A 189 -2.04 -45.86 12.75
CA THR A 189 -2.45 -44.47 12.99
C THR A 189 -3.90 -44.43 13.47
N ASP A 190 -4.15 -43.60 14.49
CA ASP A 190 -5.49 -43.41 15.06
C ASP A 190 -6.42 -42.60 14.13
N ALA A 191 -5.88 -41.97 13.08
CA ALA A 191 -6.63 -41.17 12.12
C ALA A 191 -6.37 -41.66 10.67
N PRO A 192 -7.01 -42.77 10.24
CA PRO A 192 -6.81 -43.32 8.91
C PRO A 192 -7.28 -42.38 7.80
N VAL A 193 -6.59 -42.43 6.67
CA VAL A 193 -6.99 -41.69 5.45
C VAL A 193 -8.37 -42.18 4.99
N VAL A 194 -9.26 -41.24 4.73
CA VAL A 194 -10.60 -41.51 4.22
C VAL A 194 -10.61 -41.28 2.71
N ARG A 195 -11.02 -42.29 1.95
CA ARG A 195 -11.29 -42.19 0.52
C ARG A 195 -12.73 -42.53 0.23
N ILE A 196 -13.26 -41.92 -0.80
CA ILE A 196 -14.63 -42.13 -1.27
C ILE A 196 -14.62 -42.39 -2.77
N VAL A 197 -15.61 -43.13 -3.25
CA VAL A 197 -15.96 -43.23 -4.67
C VAL A 197 -17.31 -42.55 -4.85
N SER A 198 -17.39 -41.61 -5.79
CA SER A 198 -18.68 -41.07 -6.24
C SER A 198 -19.34 -42.10 -7.16
N HIS A 199 -20.60 -42.45 -6.89
CA HIS A 199 -21.35 -43.36 -7.76
C HIS A 199 -21.74 -42.70 -9.08
N ASP A 200 -21.85 -41.36 -9.11
CA ASP A 200 -22.25 -40.63 -10.31
C ASP A 200 -21.11 -40.49 -11.32
N THR A 201 -19.86 -40.39 -10.84
CA THR A 201 -18.68 -40.16 -11.70
C THR A 201 -17.63 -41.26 -11.64
N GLU A 202 -17.87 -42.31 -10.85
CA GLU A 202 -16.93 -43.40 -10.52
C GLU A 202 -15.54 -42.94 -10.02
N LYS A 203 -15.45 -41.68 -9.58
CA LYS A 203 -14.17 -41.05 -9.26
C LYS A 203 -13.77 -41.36 -7.83
N VAL A 204 -12.63 -42.03 -7.68
CA VAL A 204 -11.98 -42.23 -6.37
C VAL A 204 -11.31 -40.93 -5.93
N THR A 205 -11.69 -40.42 -4.76
CA THR A 205 -11.13 -39.19 -4.18
C THR A 205 -10.51 -39.48 -2.82
N ASN A 206 -9.26 -39.07 -2.63
CA ASN A 206 -8.66 -39.00 -1.30
C ASN A 206 -9.23 -37.79 -0.56
N LEU A 207 -10.31 -38.04 0.19
CA LEU A 207 -11.12 -37.01 0.80
C LEU A 207 -10.38 -36.28 1.92
N THR A 208 -9.60 -37.02 2.73
CA THR A 208 -8.74 -36.40 3.75
C THR A 208 -7.73 -35.41 3.15
N LYS A 209 -7.11 -35.75 2.02
CA LYS A 209 -6.18 -34.85 1.33
C LYS A 209 -6.91 -33.69 0.65
N ALA A 210 -8.08 -33.93 0.07
CA ALA A 210 -8.89 -32.91 -0.58
C ALA A 210 -9.34 -31.84 0.44
N GLU A 211 -9.87 -32.26 1.59
CA GLU A 211 -10.27 -31.38 2.69
C GLU A 211 -9.05 -30.66 3.30
N ASP A 212 -7.93 -31.35 3.54
CA ASP A 212 -6.69 -30.69 3.99
C ASP A 212 -6.25 -29.58 3.04
N THR A 213 -6.30 -29.83 1.74
CA THR A 213 -5.90 -28.82 0.75
C THR A 213 -6.88 -27.65 0.73
N ALA A 214 -8.19 -27.92 0.80
CA ALA A 214 -9.22 -26.89 0.83
C ALA A 214 -9.17 -26.02 2.09
N PHE A 215 -8.90 -26.63 3.25
CA PHE A 215 -8.69 -25.90 4.51
C PHE A 215 -7.55 -24.89 4.38
N TRP A 216 -6.38 -25.31 3.88
CA TRP A 216 -5.23 -24.42 3.73
C TRP A 216 -5.44 -23.36 2.65
N GLU A 217 -6.24 -23.65 1.62
CA GLU A 217 -6.68 -22.66 0.62
C GLU A 217 -7.54 -21.57 1.23
N TRP A 218 -8.61 -21.96 1.94
CA TRP A 218 -9.52 -21.05 2.63
C TRP A 218 -8.78 -20.18 3.65
N VAL A 219 -8.02 -20.80 4.56
CA VAL A 219 -7.24 -20.09 5.58
C VAL A 219 -6.27 -19.09 4.97
N ALA A 220 -5.58 -19.46 3.88
CA ALA A 220 -4.64 -18.55 3.23
C ALA A 220 -5.35 -17.34 2.60
N VAL A 221 -6.49 -17.55 1.93
CA VAL A 221 -7.30 -16.46 1.38
C VAL A 221 -7.76 -15.51 2.48
N GLU A 222 -8.33 -16.05 3.55
CA GLU A 222 -8.90 -15.25 4.65
C GLU A 222 -7.83 -14.45 5.39
N ILE A 223 -6.71 -15.07 5.78
CA ILE A 223 -5.65 -14.34 6.49
C ILE A 223 -5.06 -13.26 5.58
N LEU A 224 -4.76 -13.56 4.32
CA LEU A 224 -4.21 -12.56 3.40
C LEU A 224 -5.18 -11.39 3.16
N ARG A 225 -6.48 -11.67 3.05
CA ARG A 225 -7.54 -10.66 2.89
C ARG A 225 -7.66 -9.77 4.12
N HIS A 226 -7.71 -10.35 5.32
CA HIS A 226 -7.99 -9.59 6.54
C HIS A 226 -6.75 -8.91 7.16
N SER A 227 -5.54 -9.22 6.69
CA SER A 227 -4.30 -8.68 7.29
C SER A 227 -3.35 -8.00 6.31
N GLY A 228 -3.47 -8.27 5.00
CA GLY A 228 -2.55 -7.75 3.99
C GLY A 228 -1.08 -8.15 4.19
N ILE A 229 -0.80 -9.21 4.96
CA ILE A 229 0.58 -9.69 5.16
C ILE A 229 1.17 -10.31 3.88
N ARG A 230 2.50 -10.38 3.84
CA ARG A 230 3.23 -11.04 2.75
C ARG A 230 3.09 -12.56 2.89
N VAL A 231 3.31 -13.28 1.80
CA VAL A 231 3.20 -14.76 1.82
C VAL A 231 4.32 -15.38 2.66
N GLU A 232 5.49 -14.76 2.71
CA GLU A 232 6.60 -15.18 3.56
C GLU A 232 6.20 -15.05 5.05
N GLU A 233 5.68 -13.87 5.42
CA GLU A 233 5.17 -13.56 6.76
C GLU A 233 4.03 -14.50 7.18
N LEU A 234 3.13 -14.84 6.25
CA LEU A 234 2.05 -15.81 6.48
C LEU A 234 2.61 -17.17 6.92
N THR A 235 3.64 -17.67 6.22
CA THR A 235 4.27 -18.96 6.52
C THR A 235 5.18 -18.93 7.75
N GLU A 236 5.52 -17.74 8.24
CA GLU A 236 6.33 -17.50 9.43
C GLU A 236 5.48 -17.28 10.69
N LEU A 237 4.14 -17.18 10.56
CA LEU A 237 3.26 -17.06 11.72
C LEU A 237 3.43 -18.26 12.67
N THR A 238 3.62 -17.96 13.94
CA THR A 238 3.72 -18.95 15.01
C THR A 238 2.62 -18.74 16.05
N HIS A 239 2.46 -19.67 17.00
CA HIS A 239 1.59 -19.44 18.16
C HIS A 239 1.97 -18.17 18.94
N LEU A 240 3.25 -17.77 18.93
CA LEU A 240 3.74 -16.55 19.59
C LEU A 240 3.32 -15.26 18.87
N SER A 241 2.87 -15.38 17.61
CA SER A 241 2.28 -14.28 16.85
C SER A 241 0.90 -13.88 17.38
N ILE A 242 0.28 -14.65 18.27
CA ILE A 242 -1.04 -14.37 18.84
C ILE A 242 -0.85 -13.73 20.22
N ARG A 243 -1.25 -12.47 20.38
CA ARG A 243 -1.21 -11.76 21.66
C ARG A 243 -2.60 -11.26 22.04
N GLN A 244 -2.84 -11.11 23.34
CA GLN A 244 -4.03 -10.46 23.87
C GLN A 244 -3.63 -9.09 24.41
N TYR A 245 -4.45 -8.09 24.13
CA TYR A 245 -4.30 -6.75 24.69
C TYR A 245 -5.57 -6.36 25.39
N GLN A 246 -5.47 -6.15 26.70
CA GLN A 246 -6.56 -5.64 27.51
C GLN A 246 -6.50 -4.12 27.54
N ARG A 247 -7.59 -3.49 27.08
CA ARG A 247 -7.76 -2.04 27.14
C ARG A 247 -8.05 -1.59 28.58
N PRO A 248 -7.86 -0.30 28.90
CA PRO A 248 -8.18 0.24 30.23
C PRO A 248 -9.64 0.05 30.65
N ASN A 249 -10.57 -0.08 29.70
CA ASN A 249 -11.99 -0.36 29.95
C ASN A 249 -12.30 -1.85 30.23
N GLY A 250 -11.29 -2.73 30.25
CA GLY A 250 -11.44 -4.18 30.47
C GLY A 250 -11.67 -5.01 29.19
N GLU A 251 -11.87 -4.38 28.03
CA GLU A 251 -12.06 -5.06 26.74
C GLU A 251 -10.77 -5.77 26.29
N VAL A 252 -10.88 -7.06 25.92
CA VAL A 252 -9.74 -7.85 25.42
C VAL A 252 -9.79 -7.92 23.90
N ILE A 253 -8.70 -7.46 23.26
CA ILE A 253 -8.51 -7.49 21.82
C ILE A 253 -7.42 -8.49 21.47
N ALA A 254 -7.69 -9.35 20.50
CA ALA A 254 -6.69 -10.25 19.96
C ALA A 254 -5.82 -9.51 18.92
N LEU A 255 -4.51 -9.66 19.04
CA LEU A 255 -3.51 -9.01 18.20
C LEU A 255 -2.71 -10.08 17.45
N LEU A 256 -2.51 -9.85 16.16
CA LEU A 256 -1.62 -10.62 15.31
C LEU A 256 -0.29 -9.87 15.15
N VAL A 257 0.77 -10.43 15.74
CA VAL A 257 2.13 -9.91 15.71
C VAL A 257 2.89 -10.52 14.54
N ILE A 258 3.37 -9.66 13.65
CA ILE A 258 4.16 -10.04 12.48
C ILE A 258 5.62 -9.75 12.78
N ALA A 259 6.44 -10.79 12.73
CA ALA A 259 7.87 -10.69 12.89
C ALA A 259 8.49 -9.77 11.82
N PRO A 260 9.63 -9.13 12.11
CA PRO A 260 10.40 -8.38 11.12
C PRO A 260 10.66 -9.22 9.88
N SER A 261 10.45 -8.63 8.70
CA SER A 261 10.85 -9.26 7.43
C SER A 261 11.69 -8.29 6.60
N LYS A 262 11.08 -7.56 5.66
CA LYS A 262 11.77 -6.60 4.78
C LYS A 262 12.06 -5.26 5.44
N SER A 263 11.18 -4.82 6.32
CA SER A 263 11.41 -3.70 7.23
C SER A 263 11.78 -4.33 8.55
N ASP A 264 12.93 -4.01 9.10
CA ASP A 264 13.47 -4.55 10.36
C ASP A 264 12.66 -4.07 11.59
N ARG A 265 11.35 -4.25 11.56
CA ARG A 265 10.37 -3.80 12.55
C ARG A 265 9.26 -4.83 12.69
N GLU A 266 9.02 -5.23 13.93
CA GLU A 266 7.80 -5.93 14.34
C GLU A 266 6.60 -5.01 14.12
N ARG A 267 5.48 -5.57 13.67
CA ARG A 267 4.22 -4.84 13.57
C ARG A 267 3.07 -5.65 14.10
N VAL A 268 2.05 -4.95 14.54
CA VAL A 268 0.90 -5.52 15.22
C VAL A 268 -0.36 -5.17 14.44
N ILE A 269 -1.17 -6.18 14.15
CA ILE A 269 -2.44 -6.06 13.45
C ILE A 269 -3.55 -6.44 14.43
N PRO A 270 -4.45 -5.50 14.79
CA PRO A 270 -5.67 -5.86 15.53
C PRO A 270 -6.49 -6.85 14.71
N MET A 271 -6.86 -7.99 15.30
CA MET A 271 -7.64 -8.98 14.58
C MET A 271 -9.12 -8.58 14.56
N SER A 272 -9.73 -8.60 13.37
CA SER A 272 -11.18 -8.62 13.25
C SER A 272 -11.73 -9.95 13.78
N ALA A 273 -13.05 -10.04 13.97
CA ALA A 273 -13.70 -11.27 14.41
C ALA A 273 -13.43 -12.43 13.43
N GLU A 274 -13.45 -12.14 12.13
CA GLU A 274 -13.18 -13.09 11.05
C GLU A 274 -11.72 -13.57 11.08
N LEU A 275 -10.76 -12.65 11.19
CA LEU A 275 -9.34 -13.02 11.28
C LEU A 275 -9.07 -13.87 12.53
N PHE A 276 -9.65 -13.50 13.66
CA PHE A 276 -9.53 -14.28 14.90
C PHE A 276 -10.14 -15.68 14.75
N HIS A 277 -11.32 -15.79 14.13
CA HIS A 277 -11.98 -17.06 13.87
C HIS A 277 -11.07 -18.00 13.06
N VAL A 278 -10.49 -17.50 11.96
CA VAL A 278 -9.63 -18.29 11.07
C VAL A 278 -8.35 -18.75 11.80
N ILE A 279 -7.72 -17.86 12.57
CA ILE A 279 -6.57 -18.22 13.41
C ILE A 279 -6.94 -19.29 14.44
N ALA A 280 -8.10 -19.17 15.08
CA ALA A 280 -8.59 -20.16 16.03
C ALA A 280 -8.85 -21.53 15.38
N GLN A 281 -9.36 -21.56 14.14
CA GLN A 281 -9.53 -22.80 13.37
C GLN A 281 -8.18 -23.48 13.06
N ILE A 282 -7.14 -22.71 12.74
CA ILE A 282 -5.78 -23.26 12.57
C ILE A 282 -5.31 -23.87 13.89
N VAL A 283 -5.40 -23.13 14.99
CA VAL A 283 -4.95 -23.62 16.31
C VAL A 283 -5.68 -24.91 16.67
N ARG A 284 -7.01 -24.96 16.56
CA ARG A 284 -7.82 -26.16 16.79
C ARG A 284 -7.38 -27.34 15.92
N ARG A 285 -7.07 -27.08 14.64
CA ARG A 285 -6.61 -28.11 13.72
C ARG A 285 -5.23 -28.65 14.09
N GLN A 286 -4.32 -27.78 14.54
CA GLN A 286 -2.99 -28.19 14.96
C GLN A 286 -2.97 -28.94 16.30
N THR A 287 -3.92 -28.64 17.18
CA THR A 287 -4.07 -29.27 18.51
C THR A 287 -5.04 -30.44 18.53
N ARG A 288 -5.55 -30.89 17.37
CA ARG A 288 -6.58 -31.95 17.30
C ARG A 288 -6.17 -33.26 18.00
N ASN A 289 -4.87 -33.59 17.99
CA ASN A 289 -4.32 -34.81 18.59
C ASN A 289 -3.33 -34.52 19.74
N SER A 290 -3.23 -33.27 20.20
CA SER A 290 -2.23 -32.84 21.19
C SER A 290 -2.64 -31.52 21.85
N LEU A 291 -2.39 -31.35 23.14
CA LEU A 291 -2.62 -30.07 23.85
C LEU A 291 -1.75 -28.92 23.33
N LYS A 292 -0.69 -29.20 22.58
CA LYS A 292 0.28 -28.21 22.07
C LYS A 292 0.46 -28.32 20.57
N ILE A 293 0.71 -27.18 19.92
CA ILE A 293 1.13 -27.11 18.52
C ILE A 293 2.53 -27.71 18.41
N PRO A 294 2.74 -28.74 17.55
CA PRO A 294 4.07 -29.32 17.36
C PRO A 294 5.11 -28.31 16.90
N LEU A 295 6.32 -28.44 17.41
CA LEU A 295 7.48 -27.63 17.03
C LEU A 295 8.11 -28.22 15.77
N VAL A 296 8.31 -27.39 14.76
CA VAL A 296 9.00 -27.77 13.51
C VAL A 296 9.98 -26.69 13.10
N SER A 297 11.03 -27.08 12.40
CA SER A 297 11.97 -26.13 11.78
C SER A 297 11.50 -25.76 10.37
N ARG A 298 11.73 -24.50 10.00
CA ARG A 298 11.50 -23.96 8.65
C ARG A 298 12.84 -23.69 7.99
N TYR A 299 12.96 -24.02 6.70
CA TYR A 299 14.13 -23.61 5.92
C TYR A 299 13.90 -22.22 5.32
N ASP A 300 14.77 -21.27 5.66
CA ASP A 300 14.76 -19.94 5.07
C ASP A 300 15.45 -19.97 3.71
N ILE A 301 14.71 -19.67 2.65
CA ILE A 301 15.24 -19.73 1.28
C ILE A 301 16.17 -18.55 0.94
N HIS A 302 16.14 -17.46 1.71
CA HIS A 302 16.94 -16.28 1.51
C HIS A 302 18.25 -16.38 2.29
N GLU A 303 18.17 -16.76 3.58
CA GLU A 303 19.34 -16.93 4.45
C GLU A 303 20.03 -18.29 4.28
N LYS A 304 19.34 -19.26 3.66
CA LYS A 304 19.82 -20.64 3.45
C LYS A 304 20.06 -21.41 4.74
N THR A 305 19.37 -21.04 5.81
CA THR A 305 19.49 -21.60 7.16
C THR A 305 18.19 -22.28 7.60
N TRP A 306 18.29 -23.17 8.59
CA TRP A 306 17.11 -23.72 9.27
C TRP A 306 16.82 -22.90 10.53
N SER A 307 15.55 -22.61 10.77
CA SER A 307 15.13 -21.99 12.03
C SER A 307 15.21 -22.99 13.18
N GLU A 308 15.32 -22.45 14.40
CA GLU A 308 15.00 -23.21 15.60
C GLU A 308 13.58 -23.80 15.51
N PRO A 309 13.31 -24.96 16.15
CA PRO A 309 11.97 -25.54 16.19
C PRO A 309 10.97 -24.60 16.87
N MET A 310 9.95 -24.16 16.13
CA MET A 310 8.92 -23.22 16.61
C MET A 310 7.51 -23.74 16.34
N PRO A 311 6.49 -23.28 17.10
CA PRO A 311 5.10 -23.70 16.92
C PRO A 311 4.46 -22.95 15.73
N PHE A 312 4.94 -23.22 14.51
CA PHE A 312 4.42 -22.61 13.29
C PHE A 312 2.94 -22.94 13.09
N LEU A 313 2.13 -21.93 12.73
CA LEU A 313 0.70 -22.10 12.48
C LEU A 313 0.47 -22.80 11.14
N PHE A 314 1.21 -22.39 10.10
CA PHE A 314 1.12 -22.94 8.74
C PHE A 314 1.97 -24.20 8.57
N GLN A 315 1.66 -25.25 9.33
CA GLN A 315 2.30 -26.57 9.20
C GLN A 315 1.30 -27.65 8.80
N ARG A 316 1.73 -28.64 8.02
CA ARG A 316 0.89 -29.77 7.64
C ARG A 316 1.62 -31.10 7.70
N GLN A 317 0.83 -32.16 7.82
CA GLN A 317 1.33 -33.53 7.80
C GLN A 317 1.45 -34.03 6.36
N LEU A 318 2.67 -34.20 5.87
CA LEU A 318 3.00 -34.83 4.59
C LEU A 318 3.47 -36.27 4.81
N GLY A 319 2.53 -37.20 4.80
CA GLY A 319 2.82 -38.59 5.13
C GLY A 319 3.26 -38.71 6.60
N THR A 320 4.51 -39.10 6.84
CA THR A 320 5.07 -39.22 8.19
C THR A 320 5.76 -37.94 8.68
N ILE A 321 5.99 -36.97 7.80
CA ILE A 321 6.75 -35.76 8.12
C ILE A 321 5.78 -34.59 8.31
N ARG A 322 5.95 -33.85 9.40
CA ARG A 322 5.29 -32.56 9.60
C ARG A 322 6.23 -31.45 9.14
N THR A 323 5.74 -30.53 8.33
CA THR A 323 6.56 -29.44 7.79
C THR A 323 5.74 -28.17 7.59
N VAL A 324 6.42 -27.03 7.60
CA VAL A 324 5.84 -25.71 7.30
C VAL A 324 5.47 -25.63 5.82
N LEU A 325 4.32 -25.03 5.50
CA LEU A 325 3.92 -24.77 4.13
C LEU A 325 4.92 -23.78 3.51
N ALA A 326 5.53 -24.16 2.39
CA ALA A 326 6.37 -23.24 1.64
C ALA A 326 5.50 -22.13 0.98
N PRO A 327 6.00 -20.87 0.88
CA PRO A 327 5.28 -19.78 0.24
C PRO A 327 4.78 -20.10 -1.19
N GLN A 328 5.60 -20.82 -1.97
CA GLN A 328 5.24 -21.24 -3.31
C GLN A 328 4.06 -22.23 -3.34
N THR A 329 3.87 -23.01 -2.27
CA THR A 329 2.70 -23.89 -2.15
C THR A 329 1.42 -23.07 -2.03
N VAL A 330 1.44 -22.02 -1.20
CA VAL A 330 0.31 -21.09 -1.04
C VAL A 330 -0.03 -20.39 -2.36
N LEU A 331 0.97 -19.92 -3.10
CA LEU A 331 0.73 -19.28 -4.40
C LEU A 331 0.14 -20.25 -5.44
N LYS A 332 0.55 -21.53 -5.42
CA LYS A 332 -0.03 -22.57 -6.28
C LYS A 332 -1.47 -22.90 -5.90
N MET A 333 -1.77 -22.96 -4.60
CA MET A 333 -3.12 -23.13 -4.06
C MET A 333 -4.05 -22.02 -4.56
N LEU A 334 -3.67 -20.75 -4.36
CA LEU A 334 -4.42 -19.59 -4.86
C LEU A 334 -4.63 -19.63 -6.39
N GLY A 335 -3.57 -19.96 -7.13
CA GLY A 335 -3.64 -20.08 -8.59
C GLY A 335 -4.60 -21.18 -9.03
N ARG A 336 -4.64 -22.32 -8.34
CA ARG A 336 -5.56 -23.41 -8.61
C ARG A 336 -7.01 -23.02 -8.33
N SER A 337 -7.30 -22.37 -7.21
CA SER A 337 -8.66 -21.88 -6.92
C SER A 337 -9.15 -20.92 -7.99
N CYS A 338 -8.28 -20.03 -8.50
CA CYS A 338 -8.63 -19.15 -9.62
C CYS A 338 -8.92 -19.93 -10.91
N ASP A 339 -8.08 -20.93 -11.22
CA ASP A 339 -8.26 -21.76 -12.43
C ASP A 339 -9.56 -22.58 -12.34
N GLU A 340 -9.93 -23.10 -11.16
CA GLU A 340 -11.21 -23.80 -10.92
C GLU A 340 -12.42 -22.86 -11.09
N ILE A 341 -12.38 -21.65 -10.53
CA ILE A 341 -13.46 -20.66 -10.68
C ILE A 341 -13.63 -20.26 -12.16
N ALA A 342 -12.53 -20.19 -12.92
CA ALA A 342 -12.57 -19.83 -14.33
C ALA A 342 -13.38 -20.80 -15.20
N GLU A 343 -13.61 -22.04 -14.74
CA GLU A 343 -14.47 -23.01 -15.44
C GLU A 343 -15.95 -22.56 -15.49
N SER A 344 -16.40 -21.78 -14.49
CA SER A 344 -17.78 -21.31 -14.38
C SER A 344 -17.94 -19.79 -14.47
N ASN A 345 -16.86 -19.03 -14.27
CA ASN A 345 -16.87 -17.57 -14.29
C ASN A 345 -15.79 -17.02 -15.26
N PRO A 346 -16.19 -16.52 -16.45
CA PRO A 346 -15.27 -15.98 -17.44
C PRO A 346 -14.38 -14.84 -16.94
N ALA A 347 -14.79 -14.09 -15.90
CA ALA A 347 -13.98 -13.01 -15.34
C ALA A 347 -12.67 -13.52 -14.67
N PHE A 348 -12.63 -14.81 -14.31
CA PHE A 348 -11.43 -15.47 -13.80
C PHE A 348 -10.52 -16.04 -14.89
N ALA A 349 -10.93 -16.03 -16.17
CA ALA A 349 -10.12 -16.56 -17.27
C ALA A 349 -8.78 -15.83 -17.40
N GLY A 350 -7.68 -16.53 -17.09
CA GLY A 350 -6.33 -15.95 -17.08
C GLY A 350 -6.04 -15.00 -15.91
N THR A 351 -7.00 -14.79 -15.00
CA THR A 351 -6.84 -13.98 -13.80
C THR A 351 -6.33 -14.83 -12.66
N LYS A 352 -5.21 -14.41 -12.05
CA LYS A 352 -4.69 -15.02 -10.82
C LYS A 352 -4.53 -13.99 -9.71
N PHE A 353 -4.87 -14.38 -8.49
CA PHE A 353 -4.55 -13.64 -7.29
C PHE A 353 -3.17 -14.05 -6.76
N THR A 354 -2.37 -13.05 -6.41
CA THR A 354 -1.09 -13.20 -5.73
C THR A 354 -1.20 -12.62 -4.33
N SER A 355 -0.28 -12.96 -3.44
CA SER A 355 -0.22 -12.35 -2.10
C SER A 355 -0.11 -10.82 -2.15
N HIS A 356 0.57 -10.27 -3.15
CA HIS A 356 0.65 -8.83 -3.36
C HIS A 356 -0.71 -8.23 -3.76
N ASP A 357 -1.56 -8.98 -4.47
CA ASP A 357 -2.90 -8.49 -4.81
C ASP A 357 -3.77 -8.34 -3.56
N PHE A 358 -3.79 -9.35 -2.68
CA PHE A 358 -4.47 -9.27 -1.37
C PHE A 358 -4.00 -8.08 -0.55
N ARG A 359 -2.68 -7.88 -0.48
CA ARG A 359 -2.09 -6.74 0.23
C ARG A 359 -2.52 -5.39 -0.34
N ARG A 360 -2.65 -5.26 -1.66
CA ARG A 360 -3.16 -4.03 -2.32
C ARG A 360 -4.65 -3.83 -2.06
N LEU A 361 -5.43 -4.90 -2.11
CA LEU A 361 -6.86 -4.88 -1.83
C LEU A 361 -7.11 -4.47 -0.39
N PHE A 362 -6.45 -5.09 0.57
CA PHE A 362 -6.49 -4.71 1.98
C PHE A 362 -6.09 -3.24 2.20
N ALA A 363 -4.97 -2.81 1.62
CA ALA A 363 -4.51 -1.41 1.73
C ALA A 363 -5.53 -0.41 1.16
N THR A 364 -6.17 -0.77 0.04
CA THR A 364 -7.20 0.06 -0.59
C THR A 364 -8.46 0.08 0.27
N GLU A 365 -8.91 -1.07 0.78
CA GLU A 365 -10.09 -1.20 1.62
C GLU A 365 -9.98 -0.41 2.93
N ILE A 366 -8.88 -0.55 3.67
CA ILE A 366 -8.73 0.18 4.94
C ILE A 366 -8.66 1.70 4.74
N VAL A 367 -7.97 2.16 3.68
CA VAL A 367 -7.85 3.60 3.40
C VAL A 367 -9.18 4.16 2.88
N ASN A 368 -9.89 3.43 2.03
CA ASN A 368 -11.23 3.82 1.57
C ASN A 368 -12.31 3.60 2.66
N GLY A 369 -11.98 2.87 3.73
CA GLY A 369 -12.78 2.77 4.95
C GLY A 369 -12.55 3.91 5.94
N GLY A 370 -11.79 4.94 5.56
CA GLY A 370 -11.51 6.11 6.40
C GLY A 370 -10.26 6.00 7.27
N LEU A 371 -9.49 4.91 7.21
CA LEU A 371 -8.26 4.78 7.98
C LEU A 371 -7.20 5.76 7.43
N PRO A 372 -6.61 6.64 8.27
CA PRO A 372 -5.55 7.53 7.82
C PRO A 372 -4.39 6.76 7.18
N ILE A 373 -3.91 7.25 6.03
CA ILE A 373 -2.91 6.56 5.21
C ILE A 373 -1.61 6.21 5.97
N HIS A 374 -1.21 7.01 6.95
CA HIS A 374 -0.03 6.74 7.77
C HIS A 374 -0.25 5.57 8.75
N ILE A 375 -1.48 5.37 9.24
CA ILE A 375 -1.83 4.19 10.05
C ILE A 375 -1.88 2.94 9.15
N GLY A 376 -2.47 3.05 7.96
CA GLY A 376 -2.43 1.98 6.96
C GLY A 376 -0.98 1.59 6.58
N ALA A 377 -0.08 2.58 6.47
CA ALA A 377 1.34 2.34 6.25
C ALA A 377 2.00 1.56 7.40
N ALA A 378 1.67 1.90 8.65
CA ALA A 378 2.17 1.21 9.83
C ALA A 378 1.70 -0.24 9.91
N LEU A 379 0.41 -0.51 9.65
CA LEU A 379 -0.17 -1.87 9.60
C LEU A 379 0.50 -2.75 8.53
N LEU A 380 0.90 -2.15 7.41
CA LEU A 380 1.62 -2.84 6.34
C LEU A 380 3.12 -2.94 6.63
N GLY A 381 3.69 -2.14 7.53
CA GLY A 381 5.15 -2.07 7.74
C GLY A 381 5.87 -1.37 6.58
N HIS A 382 5.30 -0.26 6.09
CA HIS A 382 5.94 0.62 5.12
C HIS A 382 6.70 1.74 5.84
N LEU A 383 8.00 1.89 5.53
CA LEU A 383 8.83 2.98 6.07
C LEU A 383 8.54 4.33 5.36
N ASP A 384 8.12 4.26 4.10
CA ASP A 384 7.82 5.42 3.28
C ASP A 384 6.33 5.42 2.90
N LEU A 385 5.65 6.54 3.16
CA LEU A 385 4.26 6.75 2.80
C LEU A 385 4.03 6.66 1.29
N GLN A 386 5.02 6.98 0.45
CA GLN A 386 4.95 6.78 -0.99
C GLN A 386 4.74 5.31 -1.36
N THR A 387 5.26 4.38 -0.55
CA THR A 387 5.01 2.95 -0.75
C THR A 387 3.53 2.68 -0.56
N THR A 388 2.89 3.16 0.52
CA THR A 388 1.45 2.98 0.76
C THR A 388 0.60 3.66 -0.30
N GLN A 389 0.95 4.88 -0.72
CA GLN A 389 0.27 5.56 -1.84
C GLN A 389 0.30 4.71 -3.11
N GLY A 390 1.39 3.99 -3.37
CA GLY A 390 1.49 3.06 -4.49
C GLY A 390 0.64 1.79 -4.36
N TYR A 391 0.11 1.46 -3.18
CA TYR A 391 -0.76 0.30 -2.92
C TYR A 391 -2.25 0.64 -2.96
N VAL A 392 -2.61 1.89 -2.64
CA VAL A 392 -4.00 2.36 -2.61
C VAL A 392 -4.46 2.71 -4.04
N ALA A 393 -5.51 2.04 -4.50
CA ALA A 393 -6.23 2.46 -5.69
C ALA A 393 -7.40 3.37 -5.25
N VAL A 394 -7.18 4.69 -5.26
CA VAL A 394 -8.24 5.64 -4.94
C VAL A 394 -9.31 5.61 -6.03
N LEU A 395 -10.56 5.32 -5.67
CA LEU A 395 -11.71 5.43 -6.57
C LEU A 395 -12.28 6.85 -6.49
N ALA A 396 -12.84 7.36 -7.59
CA ALA A 396 -13.35 8.73 -7.65
C ALA A 396 -14.52 8.96 -6.65
N GLU A 397 -15.36 7.96 -6.47
CA GLU A 397 -16.48 7.97 -5.51
C GLU A 397 -15.98 8.08 -4.06
N ASP A 398 -14.89 7.39 -3.73
CA ASP A 398 -14.30 7.42 -2.39
C ASP A 398 -13.75 8.81 -2.03
N ILE A 399 -13.19 9.55 -3.01
CA ILE A 399 -12.73 10.94 -2.79
C ILE A 399 -13.91 11.82 -2.38
N VAL A 400 -15.02 11.71 -3.10
CA VAL A 400 -16.23 12.52 -2.83
C VAL A 400 -16.79 12.16 -1.46
N LYS A 401 -16.90 10.87 -1.15
CA LYS A 401 -17.39 10.37 0.15
C LYS A 401 -16.52 10.86 1.32
N HIS A 402 -15.21 10.65 1.27
CA HIS A 402 -14.31 11.09 2.35
C HIS A 402 -14.28 12.61 2.50
N TYR A 403 -14.37 13.35 1.39
CA TYR A 403 -14.47 14.80 1.45
C TYR A 403 -15.76 15.25 2.13
N GLN A 404 -16.89 14.62 1.82
CA GLN A 404 -18.17 14.88 2.49
C GLN A 404 -18.14 14.49 3.96
N GLU A 405 -17.59 13.34 4.32
CA GLU A 405 -17.43 12.89 5.71
C GLU A 405 -16.51 13.82 6.50
N PHE A 406 -15.40 14.26 5.92
CA PHE A 406 -14.52 15.26 6.51
C PHE A 406 -15.25 16.59 6.76
N LEU A 407 -16.04 17.06 5.78
CA LEU A 407 -16.86 18.26 5.94
C LEU A 407 -17.92 18.09 7.03
N ASN A 408 -18.59 16.94 7.08
CA ASN A 408 -19.63 16.62 8.05
C ASN A 408 -19.06 16.49 9.47
N HIS A 409 -17.91 15.83 9.64
CA HIS A 409 -17.22 15.75 10.93
C HIS A 409 -16.78 17.14 11.40
N ARG A 410 -16.27 17.99 10.50
CA ARG A 410 -15.96 19.39 10.84
C ARG A 410 -17.20 20.23 11.16
N ARG A 411 -18.37 19.87 10.66
CA ARG A 411 -19.64 20.53 11.03
C ARG A 411 -20.12 20.04 12.40
N ALA A 412 -19.99 18.74 12.68
CA ALA A 412 -20.44 18.12 13.94
C ALA A 412 -19.56 18.49 15.14
N VAL A 413 -18.26 18.69 14.96
CA VAL A 413 -17.31 19.05 16.03
C VAL A 413 -17.30 20.56 16.32
N ARG A 414 -18.10 21.36 15.60
CA ARG A 414 -18.19 22.79 15.89
C ARG A 414 -19.12 23.07 17.08
N PRO A 415 -18.71 23.90 18.05
CA PRO A 415 -19.58 24.33 19.14
C PRO A 415 -20.79 25.11 18.64
N GLU A 416 -21.97 24.92 19.24
CA GLU A 416 -23.21 25.62 18.86
C GLU A 416 -23.10 27.15 18.96
N GLY A 417 -22.19 27.68 19.79
CA GLY A 417 -22.00 29.12 19.99
C GLY A 417 -21.10 29.85 18.99
N GLU A 418 -20.57 29.17 17.96
CA GLU A 418 -19.62 29.77 17.01
C GLU A 418 -20.31 30.65 15.94
N TYR A 419 -21.64 30.62 15.87
CA TYR A 419 -22.47 31.56 15.11
C TYR A 419 -23.66 32.00 15.98
N PRO A 420 -23.57 33.11 16.75
CA PRO A 420 -24.77 33.76 17.24
C PRO A 420 -25.67 34.12 16.04
N ASP A 421 -26.98 34.13 16.26
CA ASP A 421 -27.91 34.65 15.25
C ASP A 421 -27.48 36.07 14.88
N VAL A 422 -27.21 36.28 13.59
CA VAL A 422 -26.72 37.57 13.08
C VAL A 422 -27.76 38.63 13.41
N THR A 423 -27.35 39.66 14.15
CA THR A 423 -28.25 40.76 14.49
C THR A 423 -28.65 41.51 13.22
N PRO A 424 -29.85 42.13 13.17
CA PRO A 424 -30.25 42.96 12.05
C PRO A 424 -29.23 44.07 11.72
N GLU A 425 -28.57 44.61 12.75
CA GLU A 425 -27.52 45.62 12.63
C GLU A 425 -26.25 45.06 11.98
N GLU A 426 -25.78 43.88 12.42
CA GLU A 426 -24.62 43.20 11.79
C GLU A 426 -24.93 42.76 10.36
N TRP A 427 -26.18 42.38 10.07
CA TRP A 427 -26.62 42.05 8.72
C TRP A 427 -26.64 43.29 7.82
N ALA A 428 -27.12 44.41 8.31
CA ALA A 428 -27.09 45.69 7.59
C ALA A 428 -25.65 46.19 7.36
N GLU A 429 -24.76 46.06 8.35
CA GLU A 429 -23.34 46.39 8.21
C GLU A 429 -22.64 45.47 7.19
N PHE A 430 -23.00 44.18 7.18
CA PHE A 430 -22.51 43.21 6.21
C PHE A 430 -22.96 43.55 4.78
N GLU A 431 -24.23 43.91 4.58
CA GLU A 431 -24.73 44.38 3.27
C GLU A 431 -24.03 45.66 2.81
N GLU A 432 -23.90 46.66 3.69
CA GLU A 432 -23.21 47.91 3.40
C GLU A 432 -21.71 47.70 3.08
N HIS A 433 -21.07 46.69 3.69
CA HIS A 433 -19.70 46.32 3.40
C HIS A 433 -19.50 45.88 1.94
N PHE A 434 -20.45 45.21 1.29
CA PHE A 434 -20.31 44.84 -0.12
C PHE A 434 -20.30 46.07 -1.04
N ASP A 435 -21.09 47.08 -0.73
CA ASP A 435 -21.13 48.32 -1.49
C ASP A 435 -19.86 49.16 -1.29
N LYS A 436 -19.36 49.25 -0.06
CA LYS A 436 -18.09 49.92 0.27
C LYS A 436 -16.85 49.27 -0.37
N ARG A 437 -16.97 48.05 -0.91
CA ARG A 437 -15.87 47.28 -1.55
C ARG A 437 -15.91 47.29 -3.07
N LYS A 438 -16.82 48.07 -3.68
CA LYS A 438 -16.77 48.40 -5.10
C LYS A 438 -15.59 49.33 -5.37
N VAL A 439 -14.74 48.95 -6.32
CA VAL A 439 -13.55 49.68 -6.76
C VAL A 439 -13.61 49.89 -8.26
N GLU A 440 -12.77 50.78 -8.81
CA GLU A 440 -12.82 51.21 -10.21
C GLU A 440 -13.02 50.06 -11.21
N LEU A 441 -12.30 48.95 -11.05
CA LEU A 441 -12.29 47.84 -12.00
C LEU A 441 -13.29 46.71 -11.67
N GLY A 442 -14.00 46.78 -10.53
CA GLY A 442 -14.90 45.71 -10.08
C GLY A 442 -15.04 45.65 -8.56
N ASN A 443 -14.97 44.44 -7.99
CA ASN A 443 -15.21 44.23 -6.56
C ASN A 443 -13.95 43.68 -5.86
N CYS A 444 -13.72 44.11 -4.62
CA CYS A 444 -12.71 43.51 -3.76
C CYS A 444 -13.30 42.29 -3.03
N ALA A 445 -12.78 41.08 -3.31
CA ALA A 445 -13.21 39.83 -2.66
C ALA A 445 -12.53 39.57 -1.31
N ARG A 446 -11.98 40.61 -0.68
CA ARG A 446 -11.31 40.50 0.61
C ARG A 446 -12.36 40.21 1.70
N PRO A 447 -12.13 39.25 2.61
CA PRO A 447 -13.11 38.90 3.65
C PRO A 447 -13.52 40.07 4.54
N TYR A 448 -14.77 40.06 4.98
CA TYR A 448 -15.30 40.98 6.00
C TYR A 448 -14.38 41.04 7.22
N GLY A 449 -14.19 42.24 7.78
CA GLY A 449 -13.32 42.48 8.93
C GLY A 449 -11.81 42.61 8.64
N THR A 450 -11.36 42.52 7.37
CA THR A 450 -9.93 42.66 7.02
C THR A 450 -9.61 43.97 6.29
N ARG A 451 -8.76 44.83 6.89
CA ARG A 451 -8.31 46.11 6.30
C ARG A 451 -7.33 45.89 5.15
N CYS A 452 -7.21 46.84 4.21
CA CYS A 452 -6.20 46.82 3.14
C CYS A 452 -5.07 47.80 3.45
N GLN A 453 -3.81 47.38 3.30
CA GLN A 453 -2.64 48.27 3.48
C GLN A 453 -2.31 49.07 2.20
N HIS A 454 -2.91 48.68 1.07
CA HIS A 454 -2.62 49.24 -0.26
C HIS A 454 -3.93 49.55 -0.99
N GLU A 455 -4.80 50.35 -0.36
CA GLU A 455 -6.16 50.66 -0.83
C GLU A 455 -6.23 51.19 -2.28
N HIS A 456 -5.11 51.69 -2.81
CA HIS A 456 -5.03 52.25 -4.17
C HIS A 456 -4.21 51.41 -5.17
N ALA A 457 -3.76 50.21 -4.81
CA ALA A 457 -2.97 49.32 -5.69
C ALA A 457 -3.72 48.07 -6.16
N CYS A 458 -5.04 48.18 -6.39
CA CYS A 458 -5.92 47.03 -6.63
C CYS A 458 -5.54 46.20 -7.86
N ILE A 459 -4.91 46.78 -8.87
CA ILE A 459 -4.62 46.10 -10.15
C ILE A 459 -3.65 44.92 -10.01
N ARG A 460 -2.73 44.99 -9.05
CA ARG A 460 -1.81 43.89 -8.69
C ARG A 460 -2.40 42.95 -7.63
N CYS A 461 -3.56 43.28 -7.07
CA CYS A 461 -4.14 42.52 -5.98
C CYS A 461 -4.83 41.25 -6.51
N PRO A 462 -4.49 40.05 -6.00
CA PRO A 462 -5.18 38.82 -6.40
C PRO A 462 -6.67 38.85 -6.03
N MET A 463 -7.04 39.59 -4.97
CA MET A 463 -8.41 39.69 -4.47
C MET A 463 -9.32 40.61 -5.31
N LEU A 464 -8.79 41.32 -6.31
CA LEU A 464 -9.60 42.10 -7.25
C LEU A 464 -10.35 41.15 -8.20
N GLN A 465 -11.68 41.14 -8.09
CA GLN A 465 -12.58 40.51 -9.05
C GLN A 465 -13.01 41.56 -10.06
N VAL A 466 -12.45 41.47 -11.27
CA VAL A 466 -12.74 42.42 -12.34
C VAL A 466 -14.14 42.19 -12.87
N ASN A 467 -14.92 43.27 -12.94
CA ASN A 467 -16.20 43.24 -13.63
C ASN A 467 -15.93 43.12 -15.14
N PRO A 468 -16.48 42.13 -15.84
CA PRO A 468 -16.26 41.96 -17.28
C PRO A 468 -16.56 43.20 -18.14
N LYS A 469 -17.45 44.10 -17.67
CA LYS A 469 -17.72 45.40 -18.33
C LYS A 469 -16.51 46.34 -18.36
N MET A 470 -15.51 46.12 -17.50
CA MET A 470 -14.29 46.94 -17.38
C MET A 470 -13.13 46.45 -18.25
N LEU A 471 -13.36 45.47 -19.14
CA LEU A 471 -12.36 45.04 -20.13
C LEU A 471 -11.80 46.19 -20.98
N PRO A 472 -12.60 47.15 -21.51
CA PRO A 472 -12.07 48.29 -22.24
C PRO A 472 -11.13 49.15 -21.39
N ARG A 473 -11.48 49.36 -20.11
CA ARG A 473 -10.67 50.13 -19.18
C ARG A 473 -9.31 49.47 -18.91
N LEU A 474 -9.27 48.14 -18.76
CA LEU A 474 -8.01 47.41 -18.63
C LEU A 474 -7.13 47.52 -19.89
N ALA A 475 -7.72 47.58 -21.08
CA ALA A 475 -6.97 47.78 -22.33
C ALA A 475 -6.37 49.19 -22.41
N GLU A 476 -7.08 50.22 -21.94
CA GLU A 476 -6.54 51.58 -21.81
C GLU A 476 -5.34 51.61 -20.86
N ILE A 477 -5.46 50.98 -19.69
CA ILE A 477 -4.38 50.93 -18.69
C ILE A 477 -3.16 50.18 -19.26
N GLU A 478 -3.36 49.09 -19.97
CA GLU A 478 -2.27 48.39 -20.64
C GLU A 478 -1.54 49.28 -21.65
N LYS A 479 -2.30 50.01 -22.48
CA LYS A 479 -1.73 50.93 -23.48
C LYS A 479 -0.90 52.04 -22.83
N ASP A 480 -1.41 52.64 -21.73
CA ASP A 480 -0.70 53.66 -20.98
C ASP A 480 0.60 53.09 -20.34
N LEU A 481 0.53 51.90 -19.75
CA LEU A 481 1.70 51.24 -19.17
C LEU A 481 2.78 50.93 -20.23
N ILE A 482 2.41 50.53 -21.44
CA ILE A 482 3.36 50.31 -22.55
C ILE A 482 4.05 51.62 -22.93
N LEU A 483 3.32 52.73 -23.00
CA LEU A 483 3.89 54.05 -23.30
C LEU A 483 4.85 54.51 -22.19
N ARG A 484 4.46 54.32 -20.93
CA ARG A 484 5.32 54.64 -19.77
C ARG A 484 6.58 53.79 -19.74
N ARG A 485 6.47 52.50 -20.08
CA ARG A 485 7.62 51.59 -20.18
C ARG A 485 8.62 52.09 -21.21
N LYS A 486 8.16 52.49 -22.41
CA LYS A 486 9.02 53.02 -23.47
C LYS A 486 9.78 54.26 -23.01
N ARG A 487 9.10 55.18 -22.31
CA ARG A 487 9.74 56.37 -21.74
C ARG A 487 10.78 55.99 -20.66
N ALA A 488 10.47 55.03 -19.79
CA ALA A 488 11.40 54.55 -18.78
C ALA A 488 12.66 53.89 -19.39
N GLU A 489 12.53 53.26 -20.57
CA GLU A 489 13.67 52.74 -21.34
C GLU A 489 14.54 53.87 -21.92
N GLU A 490 13.90 54.89 -22.52
CA GLU A 490 14.60 56.07 -23.07
C GLU A 490 15.39 56.83 -21.99
N GLU A 491 14.84 56.92 -20.77
CA GLU A 491 15.43 57.63 -19.61
C GLU A 491 16.28 56.72 -18.70
N GLN A 492 16.42 55.43 -19.02
CA GLN A 492 17.16 54.41 -18.25
C GLN A 492 16.72 54.22 -16.78
N TRP A 493 15.43 54.33 -16.48
CA TRP A 493 14.88 54.09 -15.14
C TRP A 493 14.60 52.61 -14.89
N LEU A 494 15.66 51.84 -14.62
CA LEU A 494 15.61 50.37 -14.49
C LEU A 494 14.57 49.88 -13.46
N GLY A 495 14.45 50.53 -12.31
CA GLY A 495 13.46 50.16 -11.28
C GLY A 495 12.01 50.42 -11.68
N GLU A 496 11.75 51.44 -12.49
CA GLU A 496 10.42 51.71 -13.05
C GLU A 496 10.05 50.68 -14.13
N ILE A 497 11.02 50.28 -14.97
CA ILE A 497 10.81 49.22 -15.97
C ILE A 497 10.35 47.93 -15.29
N GLU A 498 11.03 47.49 -14.22
CA GLU A 498 10.68 46.28 -13.48
C GLU A 498 9.27 46.39 -12.84
N GLY A 499 8.96 47.55 -12.25
CA GLY A 499 7.64 47.83 -11.71
C GLY A 499 6.53 47.80 -12.77
N ILE A 500 6.76 48.41 -13.94
CA ILE A 500 5.79 48.46 -15.03
C ILE A 500 5.57 47.07 -15.64
N ASP A 501 6.63 46.29 -15.87
CA ASP A 501 6.56 44.92 -16.40
C ASP A 501 5.75 43.99 -15.48
N MET A 502 5.96 44.12 -14.18
CA MET A 502 5.15 43.40 -13.21
C MET A 502 3.68 43.81 -13.29
N THR A 503 3.36 45.10 -13.36
CA THR A 503 1.96 45.57 -13.50
C THR A 503 1.32 45.07 -14.79
N LEU A 504 2.03 45.11 -15.92
CA LEU A 504 1.55 44.62 -17.21
C LEU A 504 1.16 43.13 -17.16
N THR A 505 1.94 42.33 -16.45
CA THR A 505 1.64 40.90 -16.24
C THR A 505 0.30 40.71 -15.51
N PHE A 506 0.06 41.49 -14.45
CA PHE A 506 -1.21 41.44 -13.72
C PHE A 506 -2.39 41.95 -14.56
N VAL A 507 -2.22 43.04 -15.32
CA VAL A 507 -3.25 43.59 -16.22
C VAL A 507 -3.70 42.54 -17.24
N ARG A 508 -2.76 41.91 -17.93
CA ARG A 508 -3.04 40.89 -18.95
C ARG A 508 -3.72 39.66 -18.38
N SER A 509 -3.26 39.21 -17.21
CA SER A 509 -3.90 38.08 -16.48
C SER A 509 -5.36 38.40 -16.14
N LYS A 510 -5.62 39.61 -15.61
CA LYS A 510 -6.97 40.06 -15.26
C LYS A 510 -7.88 40.25 -16.48
N GLN A 511 -7.35 40.74 -17.60
CA GLN A 511 -8.09 40.80 -18.88
C GLN A 511 -8.51 39.39 -19.34
N ALA A 512 -7.60 38.41 -19.31
CA ALA A 512 -7.88 37.04 -19.71
C ALA A 512 -8.96 36.39 -18.82
N ASP A 513 -8.90 36.62 -17.51
CA ASP A 513 -9.89 36.12 -16.56
C ASP A 513 -11.27 36.77 -16.77
N ALA A 514 -11.32 38.09 -16.95
CA ALA A 514 -12.56 38.82 -17.20
C ALA A 514 -13.21 38.44 -18.53
N ALA A 515 -12.42 38.23 -19.59
CA ALA A 515 -12.91 37.75 -20.88
C ALA A 515 -13.51 36.33 -20.78
N ARG A 516 -12.87 35.45 -19.99
CA ARG A 516 -13.39 34.10 -19.73
C ARG A 516 -14.71 34.12 -18.95
N LEU A 517 -14.84 35.04 -17.99
CA LEU A 517 -16.07 35.22 -17.21
C LEU A 517 -17.21 35.78 -18.06
N ALA A 518 -16.93 36.69 -19.01
CA ALA A 518 -17.93 37.23 -19.92
C ALA A 518 -18.61 36.17 -20.81
N GLN A 519 -17.92 35.07 -21.10
CA GLN A 519 -18.43 33.97 -21.95
C GLN A 519 -19.33 32.99 -21.20
N ARG A 520 -19.45 33.10 -19.87
CA ARG A 520 -20.25 32.19 -19.04
C ARG A 520 -21.62 32.79 -18.77
N SER A 521 -22.69 32.01 -18.99
CA SER A 521 -24.04 32.42 -18.63
C SER A 521 -24.19 32.48 -17.10
N PRO A 522 -24.64 33.60 -16.51
CA PRO A 522 -24.85 33.68 -15.07
C PRO A 522 -25.99 32.77 -14.64
N VAL A 523 -25.77 32.00 -13.58
CA VAL A 523 -26.81 31.22 -12.89
C VAL A 523 -27.38 32.10 -11.78
N VAL A 524 -28.66 32.44 -11.86
CA VAL A 524 -29.34 33.27 -10.85
C VAL A 524 -29.70 32.38 -9.66
N LEU A 525 -29.04 32.59 -8.52
CA LEU A 525 -29.26 31.80 -7.31
C LEU A 525 -30.23 32.46 -6.30
N GLY A 526 -30.89 33.56 -6.68
CA GLY A 526 -31.72 34.35 -5.77
C GLY A 526 -30.89 35.12 -4.74
N ILE A 527 -31.50 36.10 -4.05
CA ILE A 527 -30.87 36.78 -2.91
C ILE A 527 -31.15 35.91 -1.67
N PRO A 528 -30.12 35.51 -0.90
CA PRO A 528 -30.34 34.79 0.35
C PRO A 528 -31.15 35.65 1.31
N THR A 529 -32.34 35.21 1.69
CA THR A 529 -33.14 35.86 2.73
C THR A 529 -32.77 35.32 4.10
N ALA A 530 -32.70 36.20 5.11
CA ALA A 530 -32.54 35.80 6.50
C ALA A 530 -33.62 34.77 6.88
N ARG A 531 -33.21 33.72 7.61
CA ARG A 531 -34.13 32.68 8.08
C ARG A 531 -35.05 33.33 9.12
N PRO A 532 -36.39 33.23 9.02
CA PRO A 532 -37.26 33.79 10.04
C PRO A 532 -36.97 33.12 11.38
N GLN A 533 -36.74 33.91 12.43
CA GLN A 533 -36.49 33.42 13.79
C GLN A 533 -37.72 32.62 14.25
N SER A 534 -37.59 31.30 14.32
CA SER A 534 -38.58 30.45 14.98
C SER A 534 -38.49 30.69 16.48
N GLY A 535 -39.47 31.37 17.05
CA GLY A 535 -39.56 31.63 18.49
C GLY A 535 -39.48 30.32 19.29
N HIS A 536 -38.55 30.26 20.25
CA HIS A 536 -38.50 29.21 21.25
C HIS A 536 -39.81 29.21 22.08
N PRO A 537 -40.43 28.05 22.34
CA PRO A 537 -41.55 27.97 23.28
C PRO A 537 -41.06 28.24 24.70
N ALA A 538 -41.80 29.06 25.44
CA ALA A 538 -41.49 29.44 26.82
C ALA A 538 -41.43 28.20 27.76
N PRO A 539 -40.55 28.20 28.78
CA PRO A 539 -40.47 27.11 29.74
C PRO A 539 -41.71 27.09 30.65
N VAL A 540 -42.26 25.89 30.84
CA VAL A 540 -43.37 25.60 31.75
C VAL A 540 -42.89 25.77 33.19
N SER A 541 -43.61 26.60 33.96
CA SER A 541 -43.39 26.83 35.39
C SER A 541 -43.82 25.60 36.20
N GLU A 542 -42.89 24.95 36.90
CA GLU A 542 -43.22 24.03 37.99
C GLU A 542 -43.63 24.84 39.23
N GLY A 543 -44.93 24.80 39.55
CA GLY A 543 -45.51 25.34 40.78
C GLY A 543 -45.49 24.30 41.89
N GLY A 544 -45.07 24.73 43.08
CA GLY A 544 -44.76 23.91 44.25
C GLY A 544 -45.91 23.16 44.93
N GLY A 545 -45.50 22.22 45.79
CA GLY A 545 -46.32 21.51 46.76
C GLY A 545 -45.46 21.00 47.94
N SER A 546 -45.48 21.79 49.02
CA SER A 546 -44.90 21.71 50.39
C SER A 546 -45.03 20.37 51.17
N PRO A 547 -44.49 20.24 52.42
CA PRO A 547 -43.93 21.27 53.33
C PRO A 547 -42.46 21.11 53.75
#